data_AF-A0A6P4C5F7-F1
#
_entry.id   AF-A0A6P4C5F7-F1
#
_cell.length_a   1.000
_cell.length_b   1.000
_cell.length_c   1.000
_cell.angle_alpha   90.00
_cell.angle_beta   90.00
_cell.angle_gamma   90.00
#
_symmetry.space_group_name_H-M   'P 1'
#
loop_
_entity.id
_entity.type
_entity.pdbx_description
1 polymer ?
#
loop_
_entity_poly.entity_id
_entity_poly.type
_entity_poly.pdbx_seq_one_letter_code
_entity_poly.pdbx_strand_id
1 'polypeptide(L)'
;MIYVHILKDVGLWIIFKVVLKHSHPYCPNRAEMFKQHRELGMFLHRTIENNKKAGSRPSKTYQSFIATAGSHCELSFIEKDVRNYITRKVRNVSEQDNAKEFGKYLLRIKEKNQNFLFELNLEGDHSIKNAFWADARSRAAYEYFGDVGLFDTTYKTNRYNLVFGSFVGVNYHHQSTLLECALMKNEDIQSFK
;
A
#
# COMPACT_ATOMS: atom_id res chain seq x y z
N MET A 1 27.05 24.94 1.51
CA MET A 1 26.17 25.02 2.69
C MET A 1 25.55 26.41 2.74
N ILE A 2 24.23 26.51 2.93
CA ILE A 2 23.51 27.79 3.01
C ILE A 2 23.00 27.95 4.44
N TYR A 3 23.27 29.09 5.06
CA TYR A 3 22.79 29.44 6.40
C TYR A 3 21.66 30.45 6.25
N VAL A 4 20.50 30.12 6.81
CA VAL A 4 19.30 30.94 6.75
C VAL A 4 18.89 31.30 8.17
N HIS A 5 18.61 32.58 8.40
CA HIS A 5 18.06 33.08 9.66
C HIS A 5 16.62 33.57 9.44
N ILE A 6 15.77 33.37 10.44
CA ILE A 6 14.40 33.89 10.45
C ILE A 6 14.37 35.13 11.33
N LEU A 7 13.95 36.26 10.76
CA LEU A 7 13.57 37.43 11.55
C LEU A 7 12.17 37.19 12.10
N LYS A 8 12.08 36.77 13.37
CA LYS A 8 10.82 36.38 14.02
C LYS A 8 9.79 37.52 14.04
N ASP A 9 10.27 38.75 14.05
CA ASP A 9 9.46 39.97 14.23
C ASP A 9 8.69 40.34 12.95
N VAL A 10 9.16 39.86 11.79
CA VAL A 10 8.61 40.21 10.47
C VAL A 10 8.25 38.96 9.65
N GLY A 11 8.53 37.76 10.17
CA GLY A 11 8.27 36.49 9.49
C GLY A 11 9.12 36.25 8.23
N LEU A 12 10.19 37.04 8.03
CA LEU A 12 11.02 36.98 6.83
C LEU A 12 12.21 36.03 7.00
N TRP A 13 12.53 35.30 5.93
CA TRP A 13 13.71 34.44 5.84
C TRP A 13 14.84 35.19 5.15
N ILE A 14 15.99 35.32 5.82
CA ILE A 14 17.18 35.96 5.26
C ILE A 14 18.29 34.93 5.12
N ILE A 15 18.87 34.85 3.92
CA ILE A 15 20.10 34.09 3.70
C ILE A 15 21.26 34.90 4.30
N PHE A 16 21.79 34.42 5.41
CA PHE A 16 22.85 35.11 6.16
C PHE A 16 24.25 34.79 5.63
N LYS A 17 24.47 33.55 5.15
CA LYS A 17 25.77 33.11 4.65
C LYS A 17 25.62 32.00 3.62
N VAL A 18 26.37 32.09 2.53
CA VAL A 18 26.48 31.04 1.52
C VAL A 18 27.92 30.57 1.45
N VAL A 19 28.16 29.28 1.68
CA VAL A 19 29.47 28.64 1.52
C VAL A 19 29.43 27.76 0.27
N LEU A 20 30.13 28.18 -0.78
CA LEU A 20 30.19 27.50 -2.07
C LEU A 20 31.33 26.48 -2.18
N LYS A 21 32.27 26.46 -1.22
CA LYS A 21 33.37 25.51 -1.23
C LYS A 21 32.86 24.11 -0.85
N HIS A 22 33.09 23.15 -1.72
CA HIS A 22 32.77 21.73 -1.51
C HIS A 22 34.04 20.93 -1.23
N SER A 23 33.92 19.82 -0.49
CA SER A 23 35.00 18.85 -0.26
C SER A 23 35.14 17.83 -1.40
N HIS A 24 34.31 17.94 -2.44
CA HIS A 24 34.30 17.07 -3.60
C HIS A 24 33.94 17.87 -4.87
N PRO A 25 34.28 17.35 -6.07
CA PRO A 25 33.83 17.92 -7.34
C PRO A 25 32.30 17.97 -7.43
N TYR A 26 31.77 19.02 -8.04
CA TYR A 26 30.36 19.16 -8.35
C TYR A 26 30.05 18.37 -9.62
N CYS A 27 29.11 17.41 -9.56
CA CYS A 27 28.74 16.55 -10.69
C CYS A 27 27.24 16.75 -11.04
N PRO A 28 26.90 17.73 -11.89
CA PRO A 28 25.51 17.99 -12.26
C PRO A 28 24.90 16.86 -13.10
N ASN A 29 25.72 16.07 -13.78
CA ASN A 29 25.31 14.97 -14.67
C ASN A 29 24.78 13.72 -13.93
N ARG A 30 24.55 13.80 -12.61
CA ARG A 30 23.94 12.72 -11.80
C ARG A 30 22.74 13.20 -10.98
N ALA A 31 22.04 14.23 -11.48
CA ALA A 31 20.89 14.82 -10.80
C ALA A 31 19.76 13.79 -10.57
N GLU A 32 19.60 12.81 -11.45
CA GLU A 32 18.63 11.71 -11.36
C GLU A 32 18.85 10.80 -10.14
N MET A 33 20.02 10.84 -9.51
CA MET A 33 20.26 10.13 -8.25
C MET A 33 19.39 10.70 -7.12
N PHE A 34 19.05 11.99 -7.18
CA PHE A 34 18.22 12.65 -6.19
C PHE A 34 16.75 12.48 -6.52
N LYS A 35 16.00 11.86 -5.61
CA LYS A 35 14.55 11.58 -5.77
C LYS A 35 13.73 12.82 -6.14
N GLN A 36 14.08 13.98 -5.57
CA GLN A 36 13.40 15.27 -5.83
C GLN A 36 13.56 15.80 -7.25
N HIS A 37 14.59 15.35 -7.99
CA HIS A 37 14.82 15.71 -9.38
C HIS A 37 14.36 14.59 -10.33
N ARG A 38 13.78 13.52 -9.78
CA ARG A 38 13.27 12.42 -10.57
C ARG A 38 11.81 12.62 -10.94
N GLU A 39 11.54 12.57 -12.24
CA GLU A 39 10.18 12.64 -12.77
C GLU A 39 10.01 11.66 -13.92
N LEU A 40 8.91 10.91 -13.88
CA LEU A 40 8.50 10.05 -14.96
C LEU A 40 7.40 10.76 -15.77
N GLY A 41 7.77 11.29 -16.93
CA GLY A 41 6.85 12.05 -17.77
C GLY A 41 5.65 11.23 -18.26
N MET A 42 4.48 11.86 -18.33
CA MET A 42 3.23 11.17 -18.69
C MET A 42 3.29 10.45 -20.04
N PHE A 43 4.02 11.00 -21.02
CA PHE A 43 4.15 10.40 -22.35
C PHE A 43 4.87 9.03 -22.31
N LEU A 44 5.74 8.80 -21.32
CA LEU A 44 6.47 7.54 -21.13
C LEU A 44 5.56 6.44 -20.57
N HIS A 45 4.49 6.80 -19.85
CA HIS A 45 3.57 5.85 -19.24
C HIS A 45 2.99 4.89 -20.27
N ARG A 46 2.53 5.41 -21.41
CA ARG A 46 1.94 4.59 -22.49
C ARG A 46 2.94 3.57 -23.03
N THR A 47 4.19 3.98 -23.21
CA THR A 47 5.28 3.10 -23.67
C THR A 47 5.60 2.02 -22.63
N ILE A 48 5.66 2.37 -21.34
CA ILE A 48 5.87 1.41 -20.25
C ILE A 48 4.73 0.39 -20.21
N GLU A 49 3.49 0.84 -20.35
CA GLU A 49 2.31 -0.03 -20.35
C GLU A 49 2.28 -0.97 -21.55
N ASN A 50 2.55 -0.47 -22.76
CA ASN A 50 2.61 -1.29 -23.96
C ASN A 50 3.71 -2.35 -23.85
N ASN A 51 4.89 -1.97 -23.38
CA ASN A 51 5.99 -2.91 -23.17
C ASN A 51 5.66 -3.96 -22.10
N LYS A 52 4.97 -3.57 -21.02
CA LYS A 52 4.51 -4.51 -20.01
C LYS A 52 3.47 -5.50 -20.57
N LYS A 53 2.52 -5.03 -21.38
CA LYS A 53 1.54 -5.89 -22.08
C LYS A 53 2.22 -6.86 -23.05
N ALA A 54 3.27 -6.42 -23.73
CA ALA A 54 4.12 -7.26 -24.59
C ALA A 54 5.05 -8.20 -23.82
N GLY A 55 4.96 -8.28 -22.48
CA GLY A 55 5.79 -9.17 -21.66
C GLY A 55 7.24 -8.71 -21.46
N SER A 56 7.59 -7.49 -21.87
CA SER A 56 8.95 -6.97 -21.70
C SER A 56 9.29 -6.75 -20.23
N ARG A 57 10.50 -7.15 -19.84
CA ARG A 57 11.05 -6.91 -18.50
C ARG A 57 11.23 -5.40 -18.29
N PRO A 58 10.96 -4.86 -17.08
CA PRO A 58 11.16 -3.43 -16.80
C PRO A 58 12.56 -2.91 -17.13
N SER A 59 13.59 -3.75 -16.94
CA SER A 59 14.96 -3.41 -17.31
C SER A 59 15.13 -3.19 -18.81
N LYS A 60 14.49 -4.01 -19.67
CA LYS A 60 14.52 -3.82 -21.12
C LYS A 60 13.78 -2.55 -21.55
N THR A 61 12.67 -2.24 -20.89
CA THR A 61 11.93 -0.98 -21.11
C THR A 61 12.75 0.24 -20.72
N TYR A 62 13.50 0.17 -19.62
CA TYR A 62 14.41 1.24 -19.25
C TYR A 62 15.55 1.39 -20.27
N GLN A 63 16.14 0.27 -20.73
CA GLN A 63 17.17 0.27 -21.77
C GLN A 63 16.67 0.85 -23.10
N SER A 64 15.41 0.63 -23.48
CA SER A 64 14.87 1.29 -24.68
C SER A 64 14.82 2.82 -24.53
N PHE A 65 14.53 3.34 -23.34
CA PHE A 65 14.55 4.79 -23.10
C PHE A 65 15.97 5.36 -23.16
N ILE A 66 16.96 4.63 -22.64
CA ILE A 66 18.37 5.02 -22.75
C ILE A 66 18.80 5.05 -24.21
N ALA A 67 18.41 4.04 -25.01
CA ALA A 67 18.73 3.99 -26.43
C ALA A 67 18.13 5.18 -27.20
N THR A 68 16.92 5.63 -26.84
CA THR A 68 16.28 6.81 -27.45
C THR A 68 16.90 8.13 -26.97
N ALA A 69 17.23 8.22 -25.68
CA ALA A 69 17.79 9.43 -25.07
C ALA A 69 19.32 9.52 -25.19
N GLY A 70 20.00 8.58 -25.85
CA GLY A 70 21.46 8.59 -26.03
C GLY A 70 22.29 8.29 -24.78
N SER A 71 21.82 8.62 -23.58
CA SER A 71 22.54 8.35 -22.33
C SER A 71 21.64 8.29 -21.10
N HIS A 72 22.18 7.75 -19.99
CA HIS A 72 21.49 7.77 -18.70
C HIS A 72 21.31 9.17 -18.13
N CYS A 73 22.25 10.08 -18.41
CA CYS A 73 22.27 11.44 -17.84
C CYS A 73 21.17 12.33 -18.44
N GLU A 74 20.64 11.94 -19.60
CA GLU A 74 19.54 12.63 -20.30
C GLU A 74 18.15 12.20 -19.80
N LEU A 75 18.07 11.14 -18.99
CA LEU A 75 16.82 10.71 -18.38
C LEU A 75 16.64 11.33 -17.00
N SER A 76 15.47 11.91 -16.76
CA SER A 76 15.03 12.39 -15.45
C SER A 76 14.61 11.27 -14.50
N PHE A 77 14.88 9.99 -14.79
CA PHE A 77 14.42 8.86 -13.99
C PHE A 77 15.35 7.65 -14.13
N ILE A 78 15.24 6.71 -13.19
CA ILE A 78 16.03 5.48 -13.18
C ILE A 78 15.15 4.25 -13.39
N GLU A 79 15.76 3.09 -13.65
CA GLU A 79 15.04 1.81 -13.83
C GLU A 79 14.05 1.53 -12.67
N LYS A 80 14.45 1.90 -11.45
CA LYS A 80 13.62 1.73 -10.25
C LYS A 80 12.28 2.45 -10.37
N ASP A 81 12.22 3.61 -11.04
CA ASP A 81 10.97 4.35 -11.21
C ASP A 81 10.04 3.65 -12.21
N VAL A 82 10.57 3.06 -13.29
CA VAL A 82 9.80 2.21 -14.21
C VAL A 82 9.22 1.00 -13.47
N ARG A 83 10.02 0.35 -12.64
CA ARG A 83 9.57 -0.78 -11.81
C ARG A 83 8.48 -0.35 -10.83
N ASN A 84 8.70 0.74 -10.11
CA ASN A 84 7.73 1.30 -9.17
C ASN A 84 6.42 1.67 -9.85
N TYR A 85 6.48 2.27 -11.06
CA TYR A 85 5.31 2.60 -11.86
C TYR A 85 4.49 1.35 -12.22
N ILE A 86 5.15 0.32 -12.77
CA ILE A 86 4.49 -0.94 -13.12
C ILE A 86 3.88 -1.59 -11.88
N THR A 87 4.63 -1.66 -10.77
CA THR A 87 4.12 -2.20 -9.51
C THR A 87 2.91 -1.41 -9.01
N ARG A 88 2.93 -0.07 -9.07
CA ARG A 88 1.80 0.77 -8.67
C ARG A 88 0.57 0.58 -9.57
N LYS A 89 0.76 0.51 -10.90
CA LYS A 89 -0.35 0.25 -11.84
C LYS A 89 -0.95 -1.14 -11.66
N VAL A 90 -0.12 -2.17 -11.48
CA VAL A 90 -0.58 -3.53 -11.16
C VAL A 90 -1.34 -3.53 -9.82
N ARG A 91 -0.87 -2.79 -8.81
CA ARG A 91 -1.62 -2.60 -7.56
C ARG A 91 -3.00 -2.01 -7.82
N ASN A 92 -3.09 -0.90 -8.54
CA ASN A 92 -4.36 -0.20 -8.78
C ASN A 92 -5.38 -0.98 -9.62
N VAL A 93 -4.95 -1.74 -10.64
CA VAL A 93 -5.88 -2.58 -11.44
C VAL A 93 -6.37 -3.80 -10.64
N SER A 94 -5.61 -4.22 -9.64
CA SER A 94 -5.85 -5.47 -8.92
C SER A 94 -6.84 -5.33 -7.75
N GLU A 95 -7.04 -4.15 -7.16
CA GLU A 95 -7.85 -4.01 -5.93
C GLU A 95 -9.32 -4.44 -6.09
N GLN A 96 -9.97 -4.07 -7.20
CA GLN A 96 -11.36 -4.47 -7.50
C GLN A 96 -11.50 -5.98 -7.76
N ASP A 97 -10.62 -6.54 -8.61
CA ASP A 97 -10.62 -7.98 -8.90
C ASP A 97 -10.33 -8.79 -7.64
N ASN A 98 -9.48 -8.29 -6.76
CA ASN A 98 -9.16 -8.96 -5.50
C ASN A 98 -10.33 -8.96 -4.50
N ALA A 99 -11.09 -7.86 -4.40
CA ALA A 99 -12.26 -7.81 -3.53
C ALA A 99 -13.31 -8.83 -3.98
N LYS A 100 -13.52 -8.94 -5.31
CA LYS A 100 -14.41 -9.93 -5.92
C LYS A 100 -13.94 -11.36 -5.69
N GLU A 101 -12.65 -11.65 -5.88
CA GLU A 101 -12.08 -12.97 -5.62
C GLU A 101 -12.12 -13.35 -4.14
N PHE A 102 -11.93 -12.37 -3.23
CA PHE A 102 -12.10 -12.58 -1.79
C PHE A 102 -13.55 -12.94 -1.44
N GLY A 103 -14.54 -12.24 -1.99
CA GLY A 103 -15.96 -12.60 -1.83
C GLY A 103 -16.28 -14.00 -2.33
N LYS A 104 -15.78 -14.39 -3.52
CA LYS A 104 -15.92 -15.76 -4.04
C LYS A 104 -15.25 -16.81 -3.14
N TYR A 105 -14.14 -16.47 -2.50
CA TYR A 105 -13.48 -17.36 -1.54
C TYR A 105 -14.35 -17.58 -0.29
N LEU A 106 -14.89 -16.53 0.31
CA LEU A 106 -15.79 -16.62 1.47
C LEU A 106 -17.05 -17.44 1.14
N LEU A 107 -17.64 -17.23 -0.03
CA LEU A 107 -18.76 -18.04 -0.53
C LEU A 107 -18.40 -19.52 -0.64
N ARG A 108 -17.25 -19.86 -1.21
CA ARG A 108 -16.79 -21.26 -1.30
C ARG A 108 -16.60 -21.92 0.06
N ILE A 109 -16.17 -21.16 1.08
CA ILE A 109 -16.09 -21.70 2.45
C ILE A 109 -17.49 -21.94 3.00
N LYS A 110 -18.41 -20.98 2.82
CA LYS A 110 -19.81 -21.10 3.25
C LYS A 110 -20.50 -22.31 2.62
N GLU A 111 -20.28 -22.57 1.34
CA GLU A 111 -20.81 -23.74 0.64
C GLU A 111 -20.31 -25.06 1.24
N LYS A 112 -19.02 -25.12 1.60
CA LYS A 112 -18.41 -26.29 2.25
C LYS A 112 -18.83 -26.47 3.71
N ASN A 113 -19.15 -25.37 4.39
CA ASN A 113 -19.51 -25.38 5.79
C ASN A 113 -20.62 -24.36 6.06
N GLN A 114 -21.85 -24.86 6.18
CA GLN A 114 -23.03 -24.03 6.46
C GLN A 114 -22.95 -23.29 7.80
N ASN A 115 -22.10 -23.73 8.72
CA ASN A 115 -21.87 -23.05 9.99
C ASN A 115 -20.87 -21.89 9.88
N PHE A 116 -20.13 -21.74 8.78
CA PHE A 116 -19.35 -20.53 8.50
C PHE A 116 -20.30 -19.33 8.32
N LEU A 117 -19.95 -18.17 8.86
CA LEU A 117 -20.66 -16.91 8.61
C LEU A 117 -19.69 -15.87 8.10
N PHE A 118 -20.15 -15.03 7.18
CA PHE A 118 -19.42 -13.87 6.75
C PHE A 118 -20.37 -12.76 6.29
N GLU A 119 -19.88 -11.53 6.38
CA GLU A 119 -20.47 -10.35 5.79
C GLU A 119 -19.37 -9.62 5.01
N LEU A 120 -19.68 -9.13 3.80
CA LEU A 120 -18.74 -8.41 2.96
C LEU A 120 -19.43 -7.20 2.36
N ASN A 121 -19.03 -6.01 2.80
CA ASN A 121 -19.51 -4.76 2.25
C ASN A 121 -18.43 -4.12 1.37
N LEU A 122 -18.85 -3.65 0.19
CA LEU A 122 -17.98 -2.99 -0.77
C LEU A 122 -18.31 -1.49 -0.84
N GLU A 123 -17.30 -0.68 -1.13
CA GLU A 123 -17.47 0.72 -1.49
C GLU A 123 -18.03 0.88 -2.91
N GLY A 124 -18.41 2.12 -3.27
CA GLY A 124 -18.91 2.44 -4.61
C GLY A 124 -17.90 2.17 -5.74
N ASP A 125 -16.61 2.08 -5.42
CA ASP A 125 -15.53 1.70 -6.34
C ASP A 125 -15.23 0.19 -6.34
N HIS A 126 -16.08 -0.63 -5.74
CA HIS A 126 -15.93 -2.09 -5.57
C HIS A 126 -14.73 -2.55 -4.72
N SER A 127 -14.06 -1.65 -4.03
CA SER A 127 -13.05 -2.03 -3.02
C SER A 127 -13.73 -2.48 -1.71
N ILE A 128 -13.03 -3.27 -0.89
CA ILE A 128 -13.58 -3.73 0.40
C ILE A 128 -13.75 -2.53 1.34
N LYS A 129 -14.97 -2.33 1.85
CA LYS A 129 -15.26 -1.37 2.93
C LYS A 129 -14.98 -2.01 4.28
N ASN A 130 -15.72 -3.08 4.57
CA ASN A 130 -15.48 -3.98 5.68
C ASN A 130 -15.84 -5.41 5.29
N ALA A 131 -15.23 -6.38 5.96
CA ALA A 131 -15.57 -7.78 5.86
C ALA A 131 -15.41 -8.44 7.22
N PHE A 132 -16.42 -9.17 7.64
CA PHE A 132 -16.44 -9.93 8.89
C PHE A 132 -16.62 -11.40 8.57
N TRP A 133 -15.97 -12.28 9.32
CA TRP A 133 -16.22 -13.71 9.20
C TRP A 133 -15.88 -14.48 10.47
N ALA A 134 -16.65 -15.54 10.70
CA ALA A 134 -16.45 -16.49 11.78
C ALA A 134 -16.66 -17.90 11.25
N ASP A 135 -15.69 -18.78 11.49
CA ASP A 135 -15.85 -20.19 11.16
C ASP A 135 -16.71 -20.93 12.19
N ALA A 136 -17.10 -22.17 11.87
CA ALA A 136 -17.96 -22.98 12.72
C ALA A 136 -17.39 -23.17 14.14
N ARG A 137 -16.05 -23.26 14.26
CA ARG A 137 -15.38 -23.43 15.55
C ARG A 137 -15.41 -22.13 16.35
N SER A 138 -15.18 -21.01 15.70
CA SER A 138 -15.16 -19.68 16.30
C SER A 138 -16.55 -19.31 16.80
N ARG A 139 -17.60 -19.66 16.04
CA ARG A 139 -19.00 -19.51 16.48
C ARG A 139 -19.35 -20.41 17.67
N ALA A 140 -18.99 -21.68 17.61
CA ALA A 140 -19.19 -22.57 18.74
C ALA A 140 -18.44 -22.06 19.98
N ALA A 141 -17.20 -21.57 19.83
CA ALA A 141 -16.45 -20.97 20.91
C ALA A 141 -17.12 -19.71 21.47
N TYR A 142 -17.72 -18.87 20.63
CA TYR A 142 -18.45 -17.68 21.08
C TYR A 142 -19.65 -18.04 21.98
N GLU A 143 -20.35 -19.14 21.71
CA GLU A 143 -21.47 -19.60 22.56
C GLU A 143 -21.03 -19.95 23.99
N TYR A 144 -19.79 -20.39 24.18
CA TYR A 144 -19.26 -20.78 25.50
C TYR A 144 -18.39 -19.70 26.16
N PHE A 145 -17.75 -18.82 25.38
CA PHE A 145 -16.67 -17.93 25.83
C PHE A 145 -16.82 -16.47 25.35
N GLY A 146 -17.94 -16.11 24.75
CA GLY A 146 -18.17 -14.77 24.16
C GLY A 146 -18.39 -13.66 25.18
N ASP A 147 -18.51 -14.00 26.46
CA ASP A 147 -18.69 -13.11 27.61
C ASP A 147 -17.42 -12.36 28.01
N VAL A 148 -16.23 -12.89 27.67
CA VAL A 148 -14.93 -12.23 27.90
C VAL A 148 -14.12 -12.22 26.61
N GLY A 149 -14.03 -11.05 25.97
CA GLY A 149 -13.33 -10.86 24.70
C GLY A 149 -12.21 -9.81 24.75
N LEU A 150 -11.07 -10.15 24.16
CA LEU A 150 -9.99 -9.24 23.78
C LEU A 150 -10.12 -8.94 22.29
N PHE A 151 -10.11 -7.65 21.94
CA PHE A 151 -10.05 -7.20 20.56
C PHE A 151 -8.66 -6.67 20.26
N ASP A 152 -8.00 -7.23 19.25
CA ASP A 152 -6.69 -6.77 18.78
C ASP A 152 -6.77 -6.41 17.29
N THR A 153 -6.28 -5.21 16.95
CA THR A 153 -6.14 -4.74 15.57
C THR A 153 -4.68 -4.63 15.20
N THR A 154 -4.29 -5.33 14.14
CA THR A 154 -2.97 -5.14 13.54
C THR A 154 -3.02 -3.97 12.57
N TYR A 155 -2.21 -2.95 12.86
CA TYR A 155 -2.17 -1.70 12.10
C TYR A 155 -1.73 -1.94 10.64
N LYS A 156 -2.62 -1.67 9.68
CA LYS A 156 -2.36 -1.47 8.23
C LYS A 156 -1.17 -2.22 7.64
N THR A 157 -1.12 -3.54 7.81
CA THR A 157 0.01 -4.37 7.33
C THR A 157 -0.18 -4.89 5.90
N ASN A 158 -1.38 -4.82 5.33
CA ASN A 158 -1.65 -5.44 4.02
C ASN A 158 -1.56 -4.46 2.84
N ARG A 159 -1.38 -5.03 1.63
CA ARG A 159 -1.23 -4.30 0.36
C ARG A 159 -2.39 -3.39 -0.04
N TYR A 160 -3.51 -3.45 0.68
CA TYR A 160 -4.75 -2.70 0.46
C TYR A 160 -4.98 -1.62 1.51
N ASN A 161 -4.01 -1.38 2.40
CA ASN A 161 -4.15 -0.49 3.55
C ASN A 161 -5.35 -0.83 4.45
N LEU A 162 -5.80 -2.09 4.44
CA LEU A 162 -6.87 -2.56 5.33
C LEU A 162 -6.27 -2.93 6.68
N VAL A 163 -7.03 -2.64 7.72
CA VAL A 163 -6.81 -3.05 9.10
C VAL A 163 -7.40 -4.44 9.28
N PHE A 164 -6.61 -5.36 9.83
CA PHE A 164 -7.10 -6.67 10.22
C PHE A 164 -7.34 -6.67 11.73
N GLY A 165 -8.59 -6.95 12.12
CA GLY A 165 -9.01 -7.11 13.51
C GLY A 165 -9.29 -8.58 13.82
N SER A 166 -8.90 -9.03 15.00
CA SER A 166 -9.27 -10.33 15.54
C SER A 166 -9.98 -10.17 16.88
N PHE A 167 -11.11 -10.85 17.02
CA PHE A 167 -11.84 -10.97 18.27
C PHE A 167 -11.44 -12.30 18.91
N VAL A 168 -10.88 -12.25 20.11
CA VAL A 168 -10.29 -13.40 20.79
C VAL A 168 -10.89 -13.52 22.18
N GLY A 169 -11.54 -14.65 22.46
CA GLY A 169 -12.01 -15.01 23.79
C GLY A 169 -10.97 -15.80 24.58
N VAL A 170 -11.28 -16.12 25.83
CA VAL A 170 -10.47 -16.97 26.69
C VAL A 170 -11.27 -18.19 27.10
N ASN A 171 -10.75 -19.39 26.82
CA ASN A 171 -11.42 -20.63 27.23
C ASN A 171 -11.18 -20.96 28.72
N TYR A 172 -11.83 -22.00 29.24
CA TYR A 172 -11.67 -22.44 30.65
C TYR A 172 -10.24 -22.83 31.05
N HIS A 173 -9.35 -23.07 30.08
CA HIS A 173 -7.93 -23.35 30.30
C HIS A 173 -7.06 -22.10 30.22
N HIS A 174 -7.66 -20.90 30.21
CA HIS A 174 -6.98 -19.61 30.07
C HIS A 174 -6.23 -19.47 28.73
N GLN A 175 -6.69 -20.16 27.68
CA GLN A 175 -6.09 -20.09 26.35
C GLN A 175 -6.90 -19.18 25.43
N SER A 176 -6.19 -18.34 24.68
CA SER A 176 -6.76 -17.50 23.63
C SER A 176 -7.46 -18.33 22.56
N THR A 177 -8.72 -18.00 22.27
CA THR A 177 -9.54 -18.67 21.25
C THR A 177 -10.13 -17.63 20.31
N LEU A 178 -9.86 -17.75 19.01
CA LEU A 178 -10.41 -16.86 17.99
C LEU A 178 -11.94 -17.03 17.90
N LEU A 179 -12.67 -15.91 17.92
CA LEU A 179 -14.13 -15.85 17.87
C LEU A 179 -14.61 -15.26 16.54
N GLU A 180 -13.91 -14.26 16.03
CA GLU A 180 -14.26 -13.58 14.78
C GLU A 180 -13.05 -12.86 14.19
N CYS A 181 -13.06 -12.67 12.88
CA CYS A 181 -12.10 -11.87 12.15
C CYS A 181 -12.79 -10.72 11.41
N ALA A 182 -12.10 -9.59 11.32
CA ALA A 182 -12.55 -8.40 10.62
C ALA A 182 -11.45 -7.86 9.69
N LEU A 183 -11.86 -7.31 8.56
CA LEU A 183 -11.00 -6.59 7.63
C LEU A 183 -11.68 -5.27 7.25
N MET A 184 -11.08 -4.13 7.59
CA MET A 184 -11.74 -2.81 7.47
C MET A 184 -10.79 -1.76 6.88
N LYS A 185 -11.32 -0.73 6.21
CA LYS A 185 -10.50 0.39 5.72
C LYS A 185 -10.01 1.32 6.83
N ASN A 186 -10.84 1.58 7.84
CA ASN A 186 -10.54 2.51 8.93
C ASN A 186 -10.84 1.86 10.29
N GLU A 187 -10.10 2.27 11.32
CA GLU A 187 -10.41 1.99 12.73
C GLU A 187 -11.37 3.06 13.29
N ASP A 188 -12.52 3.26 12.65
CA ASP A 188 -13.57 4.11 13.22
C ASP A 188 -14.67 3.23 13.86
N ILE A 189 -15.33 3.73 14.91
CA ILE A 189 -16.37 2.99 15.64
C ILE A 189 -17.51 2.55 14.71
N GLN A 190 -17.75 3.29 13.62
CA GLN A 190 -18.79 2.97 12.64
C GLN A 190 -18.41 1.79 11.74
N SER A 191 -17.11 1.52 11.54
CA SER A 191 -16.62 0.38 10.76
C SER A 191 -16.88 -0.96 11.44
N PHE A 192 -17.13 -0.95 12.76
CA PHE A 192 -17.46 -2.09 13.62
C PHE A 192 -18.96 -2.33 13.81
N LYS A 193 -19.83 -1.50 13.20
CA LYS A 193 -21.28 -1.63 13.27
C LYS A 193 -21.87 -2.37 12.07
#